data_AF-A0A7S2EU91-F1
#
_entry.id   AF-A0A7S2EU91-F1
#
_cell.length_a   1.000
_cell.length_b   1.000
_cell.length_c   1.000
_cell.angle_alpha   90.00
_cell.angle_beta   90.00
_cell.angle_gamma   90.00
#
_symmetry.space_group_name_H-M   'P 1'
#
loop_
_entity.id
_entity.type
_entity.pdbx_description
1 polymer ?
#
loop_
_entity_poly.entity_id
_entity_poly.type
_entity_poly.pdbx_seq_one_letter_code
_entity_poly.pdbx_strand_id
1 'polypeptide(L)'
;MPRVSIVFALPVATAIVTYCALATIGVILPNSGLSWATETPQVCEGYWSNTEICLHLGQSRPPWYKRRKSNASCPQWRIQSVASWTGREQFTEKLASMEKTAIDYEKILAGMSADKIQECGGIDGVTPPVYVRRERGVAWSRINENAMAGNSEFRTPLGVCWTDAFLSHYVEKYNVRPSRSFEEFVESFDLDAFIKKFDWLQNHKSSQSTV
;
A
#
# COMPACT_ATOMS: atom_id res chain seq x y z
N MET A 1 -65.90 33.22 -57.55
CA MET A 1 -65.10 33.94 -56.54
C MET A 1 -64.42 32.92 -55.65
N PRO A 2 -63.18 33.14 -55.18
CA PRO A 2 -61.92 33.24 -55.90
C PRO A 2 -61.12 31.91 -55.90
N ARG A 3 -60.19 31.80 -56.87
CA ARG A 3 -59.05 30.88 -56.84
C ARG A 3 -58.01 31.42 -55.86
N VAL A 4 -57.37 30.54 -55.08
CA VAL A 4 -56.06 30.82 -54.48
C VAL A 4 -55.17 29.60 -54.68
N SER A 5 -54.24 29.74 -55.63
CA SER A 5 -52.96 29.03 -55.64
C SER A 5 -51.94 29.87 -54.86
N ILE A 6 -50.97 29.26 -54.18
CA ILE A 6 -49.60 29.73 -53.85
C ILE A 6 -48.96 28.61 -53.00
N VAL A 7 -48.09 27.76 -53.56
CA VAL A 7 -46.64 27.92 -53.83
C VAL A 7 -45.76 27.60 -52.60
N PHE A 8 -45.02 26.49 -52.78
CA PHE A 8 -43.73 26.06 -52.24
C PHE A 8 -42.97 26.95 -51.23
N ALA A 9 -42.40 26.31 -50.20
CA ALA A 9 -40.97 26.40 -49.89
C ALA A 9 -40.54 25.27 -48.91
N LEU A 10 -39.68 24.36 -49.38
CA LEU A 10 -38.77 23.60 -48.51
C LEU A 10 -37.71 24.56 -47.95
N PRO A 11 -37.11 24.22 -46.79
CA PRO A 11 -35.67 24.29 -46.73
C PRO A 11 -35.02 23.00 -46.20
N VAL A 12 -34.22 22.41 -47.09
CA VAL A 12 -32.80 22.05 -46.91
C VAL A 12 -32.44 21.31 -45.61
N ALA A 13 -32.42 19.98 -45.71
CA ALA A 13 -31.61 19.14 -44.84
C ALA A 13 -30.13 19.32 -45.23
N THR A 14 -29.37 20.03 -44.42
CA THR A 14 -27.90 20.09 -44.51
C THR A 14 -27.32 18.80 -43.96
N ALA A 15 -27.00 17.86 -44.86
CA ALA A 15 -26.16 16.72 -44.55
C ALA A 15 -24.71 17.22 -44.35
N ILE A 16 -24.25 17.21 -43.10
CA ILE A 16 -22.85 17.47 -42.75
C ILE A 16 -22.04 16.25 -43.19
N VAL A 17 -21.34 16.42 -44.31
CA VAL A 17 -20.28 15.51 -44.79
C VAL A 17 -19.14 15.58 -43.77
N THR A 18 -19.09 14.59 -42.88
CA THR A 18 -17.99 14.44 -41.93
C THR A 18 -16.80 13.84 -42.67
N TYR A 19 -15.73 14.63 -42.75
CA TYR A 19 -14.47 14.31 -43.38
C TYR A 19 -13.84 13.03 -42.81
N CYS A 20 -13.48 12.10 -43.70
CA CYS A 20 -12.52 11.04 -43.45
C CYS A 20 -11.14 11.64 -43.16
N ALA A 21 -10.76 11.71 -41.89
CA ALA A 21 -9.37 11.82 -41.50
C ALA A 21 -8.78 10.41 -41.35
N LEU A 22 -7.98 10.02 -42.34
CA LEU A 22 -7.05 8.90 -42.26
C LEU A 22 -6.00 9.22 -41.19
N ALA A 23 -6.27 8.84 -39.95
CA ALA A 23 -5.24 8.72 -38.93
C ALA A 23 -4.50 7.40 -39.17
N THR A 24 -3.30 7.50 -39.73
CA THR A 24 -2.29 6.45 -39.73
C THR A 24 -2.10 5.95 -38.30
N ILE A 25 -2.63 4.76 -38.01
CA ILE A 25 -2.27 3.99 -36.82
C ILE A 25 -0.84 3.49 -37.06
N GLY A 26 0.12 4.34 -36.71
CA GLY A 26 1.45 3.88 -36.34
C GLY A 26 1.29 3.00 -35.11
N VAL A 27 1.50 1.70 -35.28
CA VAL A 27 1.69 0.76 -34.18
C VAL A 27 2.94 1.20 -33.43
N ILE A 28 2.77 2.07 -32.44
CA ILE A 28 3.80 2.31 -31.42
C ILE A 28 3.75 1.07 -30.53
N LEU A 29 4.64 0.12 -30.82
CA LEU A 29 5.04 -0.91 -29.87
C LEU A 29 5.36 -0.21 -28.53
N PRO A 30 4.75 -0.59 -27.40
CA PRO A 30 5.25 -0.15 -26.12
C PRO A 30 6.67 -0.69 -25.99
N ASN A 31 7.60 0.25 -26.09
CA ASN A 31 9.01 0.06 -25.82
C ASN A 31 9.09 -0.58 -24.43
N SER A 32 9.33 -1.88 -24.39
CA SER A 32 9.63 -2.64 -23.18
C SER A 32 11.06 -2.30 -22.75
N GLY A 33 11.28 -1.01 -22.53
CA GLY A 33 12.43 -0.52 -21.81
C GLY A 33 12.25 -0.98 -20.38
N LEU A 34 12.89 -2.09 -20.04
CA LEU A 34 13.37 -2.34 -18.69
C LEU A 34 14.11 -1.08 -18.24
N SER A 35 13.35 -0.15 -17.67
CA SER A 35 13.87 0.88 -16.81
C SER A 35 14.41 0.14 -15.61
N TRP A 36 15.71 -0.13 -15.62
CA TRP A 36 16.48 -0.30 -14.42
C TRP A 36 16.47 1.04 -13.71
N ALA A 37 15.28 1.39 -13.18
CA ALA A 37 15.17 2.45 -12.21
C ALA A 37 16.14 2.04 -11.11
N THR A 38 17.21 2.82 -10.97
CA THR A 38 18.05 2.82 -9.80
C THR A 38 17.14 3.19 -8.64
N GLU A 39 16.47 2.20 -8.08
CA GLU A 39 15.69 2.29 -6.85
C GLU A 39 16.64 2.87 -5.81
N THR A 40 16.45 4.14 -5.51
CA THR A 40 16.89 4.68 -4.23
C THR A 40 16.38 3.71 -3.18
N PRO A 41 17.24 3.15 -2.29
CA PRO A 41 16.83 2.12 -1.35
C PRO A 41 15.57 2.58 -0.63
N GLN A 42 14.46 1.92 -0.88
CA GLN A 42 13.19 2.28 -0.30
C GLN A 42 13.29 2.06 1.21
N VAL A 43 13.23 3.15 1.98
CA VAL A 43 13.37 3.09 3.43
C VAL A 43 12.03 2.65 4.01
N CYS A 44 11.91 1.36 4.32
CA CYS A 44 10.74 0.80 4.98
C CYS A 44 10.61 1.33 6.42
N GLU A 45 9.38 1.58 6.89
CA GLU A 45 9.16 1.99 8.28
C GLU A 45 9.51 0.87 9.26
N GLY A 46 10.06 1.27 10.40
CA GLY A 46 10.57 0.35 11.42
C GLY A 46 11.93 -0.28 11.08
N TYR A 47 12.49 -0.02 9.90
CA TYR A 47 13.89 -0.32 9.58
C TYR A 47 14.76 0.89 9.88
N TRP A 48 15.52 0.78 10.96
CA TRP A 48 16.36 1.85 11.46
C TRP A 48 17.85 1.53 11.30
N SER A 49 18.67 2.53 11.61
CA SER A 49 20.13 2.39 11.70
C SER A 49 20.57 1.17 12.53
N ASN A 50 21.86 0.84 12.42
CA ASN A 50 22.51 -0.25 13.14
C ASN A 50 22.07 -0.28 14.62
N THR A 51 21.66 -1.46 15.08
CA THR A 51 21.26 -1.77 16.45
C THR A 51 22.22 -1.19 17.48
N GLU A 52 23.52 -1.37 17.31
CA GLU A 52 24.55 -0.88 18.24
C GLU A 52 24.50 0.64 18.39
N ILE A 53 24.29 1.37 17.29
CA ILE A 53 24.23 2.83 17.29
C ILE A 53 22.99 3.32 18.05
N CYS A 54 21.85 2.66 17.87
CA CYS A 54 20.59 3.10 18.46
C CYS A 54 20.46 2.70 19.93
N LEU A 55 20.94 1.51 20.33
CA LEU A 55 20.86 1.05 21.72
C LEU A 55 21.57 2.01 22.69
N HIS A 56 22.68 2.64 22.29
CA HIS A 56 23.38 3.64 23.10
C HIS A 56 22.55 4.90 23.43
N LEU A 57 21.45 5.15 22.72
CA LEU A 57 20.55 6.27 23.02
C LEU A 57 19.58 5.97 24.17
N GLY A 58 19.43 4.69 24.55
CA GLY A 58 18.47 4.24 25.56
C GLY A 58 17.05 4.11 25.01
N GLN A 59 16.07 4.02 25.92
CA GLN A 59 14.68 3.70 25.60
C GLN A 59 13.76 4.91 25.44
N SER A 60 14.23 6.10 25.81
CA SER A 60 13.47 7.35 25.75
C SER A 60 14.02 8.28 24.68
N ARG A 61 13.29 9.35 24.35
CA ARG A 61 13.80 10.41 23.48
C ARG A 61 15.05 11.04 24.10
N PRO A 62 16.23 10.95 23.48
CA PRO A 62 17.44 11.56 24.01
C PRO A 62 17.38 13.09 23.83
N PRO A 63 18.15 13.84 24.64
CA PRO A 63 18.29 15.28 24.46
C PRO A 63 18.99 15.60 23.13
N TRP A 64 18.64 16.75 22.54
CA TRP A 64 19.03 17.12 21.17
C TRP A 64 20.54 17.08 20.91
N TYR A 65 21.37 17.40 21.90
CA TYR A 65 22.84 17.44 21.79
C TYR A 65 23.47 16.04 21.60
N LYS A 66 22.74 14.95 21.85
CA LYS A 66 23.19 13.59 21.54
C LYS A 66 22.99 13.21 20.07
N ARG A 67 22.34 14.07 19.27
CA ARG A 67 22.08 13.81 17.85
C ARG A 67 23.37 13.89 17.03
N ARG A 68 23.64 12.84 16.26
CA ARG A 68 24.79 12.70 15.36
C ARG A 68 24.30 12.17 14.03
N LYS A 69 25.07 12.39 12.95
CA LYS A 69 24.74 11.84 11.62
C LYS A 69 24.50 10.33 11.65
N SER A 70 25.31 9.59 12.42
CA SER A 70 25.22 8.13 12.55
C SER A 70 23.93 7.65 13.20
N ASN A 71 23.36 8.41 14.13
CA ASN A 71 22.17 8.02 14.88
C ASN A 71 20.89 8.79 14.46
N ALA A 72 20.97 9.61 13.41
CA ALA A 72 19.89 10.52 13.03
C ALA A 72 18.59 9.81 12.60
N SER A 73 18.68 8.55 12.19
CA SER A 73 17.56 7.68 11.83
C SER A 73 17.14 6.72 12.94
N CYS A 74 17.72 6.81 14.15
CA CYS A 74 17.29 5.95 15.25
C CYS A 74 15.85 6.29 15.70
N PRO A 75 15.04 5.29 16.06
CA PRO A 75 13.62 5.48 16.37
C PRO A 75 13.40 6.37 17.59
N GLN A 76 14.36 6.44 18.52
CA GLN A 76 14.30 7.27 19.72
C GLN A 76 14.04 8.75 19.41
N TRP A 77 14.52 9.25 18.27
CA TRP A 77 14.28 10.64 17.85
C TRP A 77 12.84 10.92 17.45
N ARG A 78 12.07 9.87 17.17
CA ARG A 78 10.66 9.92 16.77
C ARG A 78 9.72 9.61 17.94
N ILE A 79 10.25 9.30 19.12
CA ILE A 79 9.45 9.11 20.33
C ILE A 79 8.77 10.44 20.68
N GLN A 80 7.45 10.41 20.86
CA GLN A 80 6.64 11.56 21.26
C GLN A 80 5.74 11.18 22.44
N SER A 81 5.27 12.19 23.18
CA SER A 81 4.20 11.94 24.14
C SER A 81 2.92 11.58 23.41
N VAL A 82 2.12 10.66 23.96
CA VAL A 82 0.82 10.28 23.40
C VAL A 82 -0.07 11.52 23.19
N ALA A 83 -0.07 12.43 24.16
CA ALA A 83 -0.85 13.67 24.11
C ALA A 83 -0.49 14.61 22.95
N SER A 84 0.74 14.52 22.39
CA SER A 84 1.17 15.37 21.28
C SER A 84 0.91 14.77 19.90
N TRP A 85 0.35 13.56 19.82
CA TRP A 85 0.07 12.87 18.57
C TRP A 85 -1.43 12.78 18.32
N THR A 86 -1.99 13.86 17.77
CA THR A 86 -3.37 13.88 17.28
C THR A 86 -3.58 12.81 16.22
N GLY A 87 -4.66 12.03 16.32
CA GLY A 87 -4.98 10.97 15.36
C GLY A 87 -4.28 9.64 15.60
N ARG A 88 -3.51 9.49 16.69
CA ARG A 88 -2.75 8.26 16.98
C ARG A 88 -3.64 7.03 17.03
N GLU A 89 -4.77 7.10 17.73
CA GLU A 89 -5.69 5.97 17.91
C GLU A 89 -6.22 5.48 16.57
N GLN A 90 -6.75 6.40 15.75
CA GLN A 90 -7.24 6.10 14.40
C GLN A 90 -6.14 5.51 13.51
N PHE A 91 -4.93 6.06 13.59
CA PHE A 91 -3.76 5.53 12.88
C PHE A 91 -3.46 4.09 13.32
N THR A 92 -3.38 3.82 14.63
CA THR A 92 -3.06 2.49 15.15
C THR A 92 -4.12 1.47 14.82
N GLU A 93 -5.40 1.80 14.94
CA GLU A 93 -6.52 0.90 14.61
C GLU A 93 -6.53 0.56 13.12
N LYS A 94 -6.34 1.57 12.26
CA LYS A 94 -6.32 1.37 10.82
C LYS A 94 -5.12 0.53 10.40
N LEU A 95 -3.92 0.84 10.90
CA LEU A 95 -2.72 0.05 10.62
C LEU A 95 -2.86 -1.39 11.11
N ALA A 96 -3.38 -1.61 12.33
CA ALA A 96 -3.65 -2.95 12.85
C ALA A 96 -4.59 -3.74 11.94
N SER A 97 -5.64 -3.09 11.43
CA SER A 97 -6.60 -3.70 10.52
C SER A 97 -5.99 -4.05 9.17
N MET A 98 -5.11 -3.19 8.63
CA MET A 98 -4.34 -3.47 7.42
C MET A 98 -3.42 -4.68 7.60
N GLU A 99 -2.64 -4.71 8.68
CA GLU A 99 -1.70 -5.79 9.00
C GLU A 99 -2.42 -7.12 9.19
N LYS A 100 -3.50 -7.13 9.98
CA LYS A 100 -4.33 -8.31 10.20
C LYS A 100 -4.92 -8.83 8.90
N THR A 101 -5.49 -7.96 8.08
CA THR A 101 -6.08 -8.34 6.79
C THR A 101 -5.03 -8.95 5.89
N ALA A 102 -3.83 -8.35 5.79
CA ALA A 102 -2.73 -8.90 4.99
C ALA A 102 -2.27 -10.29 5.45
N ILE A 103 -2.14 -10.50 6.77
CA ILE A 103 -1.79 -11.80 7.35
C ILE A 103 -2.86 -12.85 7.01
N ASP A 104 -4.13 -12.50 7.17
CA ASP A 104 -5.22 -13.44 6.89
C ASP A 104 -5.35 -13.72 5.38
N TYR A 105 -5.08 -12.72 4.54
CA TYR A 105 -5.00 -12.88 3.08
C TYR A 105 -3.89 -13.86 2.67
N GLU A 106 -2.69 -13.73 3.26
CA GLU A 106 -1.57 -14.66 3.02
C GLU A 106 -1.97 -16.11 3.35
N LYS A 107 -2.66 -16.33 4.47
CA LYS A 107 -3.15 -17.66 4.87
C LYS A 107 -4.17 -18.23 3.89
N ILE A 108 -5.05 -17.38 3.33
CA ILE A 108 -6.02 -17.82 2.32
C ILE A 108 -5.26 -18.28 1.07
N LEU A 109 -4.37 -17.43 0.54
CA LEU A 109 -3.58 -17.69 -0.67
C LEU A 109 -2.73 -18.96 -0.55
N ALA A 110 -2.08 -19.16 0.60
CA ALA A 110 -1.25 -20.35 0.85
C ALA A 110 -2.04 -21.67 0.76
N GLY A 111 -3.37 -21.63 0.92
CA GLY A 111 -4.25 -22.79 0.81
C GLY A 111 -5.11 -22.82 -0.45
N MET A 112 -4.84 -21.99 -1.47
CA MET A 112 -5.55 -22.04 -2.74
C MET A 112 -4.79 -22.85 -3.79
N SER A 113 -5.53 -23.63 -4.59
CA SER A 113 -4.96 -24.33 -5.76
C SER A 113 -4.75 -23.38 -6.94
N ALA A 114 -3.92 -23.78 -7.90
CA ALA A 114 -3.70 -23.03 -9.13
C ALA A 114 -5.01 -22.79 -9.92
N ASP A 115 -5.87 -23.81 -10.00
CA ASP A 115 -7.17 -23.70 -10.65
C ASP A 115 -8.05 -22.63 -9.99
N LYS A 116 -8.03 -22.56 -8.65
CA LYS A 116 -8.76 -21.53 -7.89
C LYS A 116 -8.22 -20.14 -8.12
N ILE A 117 -6.90 -20.00 -8.18
CA ILE A 117 -6.27 -18.73 -8.53
C ILE A 117 -6.72 -18.29 -9.93
N GLN A 118 -6.77 -19.22 -10.90
CA GLN A 118 -7.22 -18.92 -12.26
C GLN A 118 -8.70 -18.51 -12.30
N GLU A 119 -9.58 -19.21 -11.59
CA GLU A 119 -11.00 -18.84 -11.46
C GLU A 119 -11.19 -17.45 -10.83
N CYS A 120 -10.29 -17.06 -9.92
CA CYS A 120 -10.31 -15.74 -9.28
C CYS A 120 -9.69 -14.62 -10.13
N GLY A 121 -9.44 -14.86 -11.43
CA GLY A 121 -8.84 -13.87 -12.34
C GLY A 121 -7.31 -13.92 -12.38
N GLY A 122 -6.70 -15.05 -12.03
CA GLY A 122 -5.25 -15.25 -12.05
C GLY A 122 -4.52 -14.48 -10.95
N ILE A 123 -3.21 -14.31 -11.12
CA ILE A 123 -2.34 -13.63 -10.15
C ILE A 123 -2.83 -12.20 -9.88
N ASP A 124 -3.24 -11.47 -10.91
CA ASP A 124 -3.72 -10.09 -10.78
C ASP A 124 -5.02 -10.00 -9.95
N GLY A 125 -5.92 -10.98 -10.14
CA GLY A 125 -7.16 -11.08 -9.38
C GLY A 125 -6.92 -11.31 -7.88
N VAL A 126 -5.93 -12.16 -7.54
CA VAL A 126 -5.65 -12.54 -6.15
C VAL A 126 -4.55 -11.72 -5.47
N THR A 127 -3.87 -10.82 -6.18
CA THR A 127 -2.79 -10.02 -5.58
C THR A 127 -3.37 -9.02 -4.57
N PRO A 128 -2.96 -9.07 -3.29
CA PRO A 128 -3.50 -8.16 -2.30
C PRO A 128 -2.86 -6.77 -2.40
N PRO A 129 -3.60 -5.69 -2.06
CA PRO A 129 -3.04 -4.35 -1.91
C PRO A 129 -1.89 -4.25 -0.89
N VAL A 130 -1.91 -5.11 0.13
CA VAL A 130 -0.82 -5.29 1.10
C VAL A 130 -0.51 -6.78 1.20
N TYR A 131 0.74 -7.18 0.98
CA TYR A 131 1.21 -8.56 1.14
C TYR A 131 2.27 -8.65 2.23
N VAL A 132 2.37 -9.84 2.82
CA VAL A 132 3.41 -10.19 3.78
C VAL A 132 4.58 -10.83 3.05
N ARG A 133 5.78 -10.37 3.33
CA ARG A 133 7.03 -11.01 2.91
C ARG A 133 7.76 -11.48 4.16
N ARG A 134 7.91 -12.80 4.29
CA ARG A 134 8.67 -13.40 5.39
C ARG A 134 10.15 -13.35 5.04
N GLU A 135 10.93 -12.69 5.89
CA GLU A 135 12.37 -12.66 5.74
C GLU A 135 12.98 -13.87 6.47
N ARG A 136 14.02 -14.47 5.88
CA ARG A 136 14.80 -15.54 6.56
C ARG A 136 15.78 -14.89 7.54
N GLY A 137 15.28 -14.20 8.56
CA GLY A 137 16.12 -13.49 9.54
C GLY A 137 15.35 -12.85 10.69
N VAL A 138 16.03 -12.67 11.81
CA VAL A 138 15.51 -12.00 13.02
C VAL A 138 15.88 -10.52 12.97
N ALA A 139 14.89 -9.64 12.96
CA ALA A 139 15.10 -8.21 13.15
C ALA A 139 15.21 -7.90 14.64
N TRP A 140 16.38 -7.46 15.10
CA TRP A 140 16.59 -7.04 16.49
C TRP A 140 15.97 -5.67 16.80
N SER A 141 15.58 -5.42 18.04
CA SER A 141 15.10 -4.10 18.44
C SER A 141 16.24 -3.09 18.46
N ARG A 142 15.93 -1.86 18.03
CA ARG A 142 16.84 -0.70 18.11
C ARG A 142 16.65 0.14 19.39
N ILE A 143 15.70 -0.25 20.25
CA ILE A 143 15.36 0.46 21.48
C ILE A 143 15.68 -0.40 22.71
N ASN A 144 15.38 -1.71 22.65
CA ASN A 144 15.62 -2.64 23.74
C ASN A 144 16.68 -3.67 23.38
N GLU A 145 17.66 -3.85 24.26
CA GLU A 145 18.71 -4.85 24.05
C GLU A 145 18.12 -6.26 24.09
N ASN A 146 18.67 -7.17 23.27
CA ASN A 146 18.29 -8.58 23.20
C ASN A 146 16.80 -8.87 22.89
N ALA A 147 16.04 -7.87 22.45
CA ALA A 147 14.65 -8.05 22.05
C ALA A 147 14.55 -8.31 20.53
N MET A 148 13.88 -9.38 20.12
CA MET A 148 13.42 -9.52 18.74
C MET A 148 12.30 -8.51 18.49
N ALA A 149 12.44 -7.73 17.42
CA ALA A 149 11.42 -6.83 16.93
C ALA A 149 10.45 -7.59 16.03
N GLY A 150 10.95 -8.39 15.08
CA GLY A 150 10.11 -9.07 14.10
C GLY A 150 10.89 -9.94 13.11
N ASN A 151 10.21 -10.59 12.18
CA ASN A 151 10.82 -11.46 11.16
C ASN A 151 10.12 -11.38 9.79
N SER A 152 9.19 -10.46 9.64
CA SER A 152 8.42 -10.27 8.41
C SER A 152 8.25 -8.79 8.10
N GLU A 153 7.86 -8.50 6.88
CA GLU A 153 7.53 -7.15 6.45
C GLU A 153 6.24 -7.14 5.64
N PHE A 154 5.50 -6.06 5.81
CA PHE A 154 4.36 -5.72 4.97
C PHE A 154 4.85 -4.89 3.80
N ARG A 155 4.29 -5.13 2.62
CA ARG A 155 4.60 -4.40 1.40
C ARG A 155 3.36 -4.11 0.59
N THR A 156 3.41 -3.01 -0.13
CA THR A 156 2.45 -2.67 -1.18
C THR A 156 3.09 -2.78 -2.56
N PRO A 157 2.30 -2.95 -3.64
CA PRO A 157 2.80 -2.83 -5.00
C PRO A 157 3.40 -1.45 -5.32
N LEU A 158 3.05 -0.42 -4.55
CA LEU A 158 3.59 0.94 -4.66
C LEU A 158 4.92 1.11 -3.91
N GLY A 159 5.45 0.02 -3.34
CA GLY A 159 6.72 -0.03 -2.63
C GLY A 159 6.65 0.45 -1.16
N VAL A 160 5.54 1.02 -0.69
CA VAL A 160 5.40 1.32 0.74
C VAL A 160 5.55 0.02 1.54
N CYS A 161 6.41 0.03 2.55
CA CYS A 161 6.78 -1.15 3.31
C CYS A 161 7.10 -0.81 4.76
N TRP A 162 6.86 -1.77 5.65
CA TRP A 162 7.16 -1.66 7.07
C TRP A 162 7.34 -3.04 7.71
N THR A 163 8.13 -3.13 8.78
CA THR A 163 8.29 -4.40 9.52
C THR A 163 7.03 -4.73 10.33
N ASP A 164 6.76 -6.03 10.48
CA ASP A 164 5.76 -6.59 11.42
C ASP A 164 5.93 -6.15 12.89
N ALA A 165 7.12 -5.65 13.23
CA ALA A 165 7.41 -5.04 14.52
C ALA A 165 6.89 -3.61 14.67
N PHE A 166 6.56 -2.92 13.58
CA PHE A 166 6.45 -1.47 13.59
C PHE A 166 5.35 -0.97 14.53
N LEU A 167 4.13 -1.46 14.34
CA LEU A 167 3.00 -1.09 15.17
C LEU A 167 3.19 -1.55 16.63
N SER A 168 3.29 -2.86 16.83
CA SER A 168 3.28 -3.46 18.17
C SER A 168 4.50 -3.08 19.01
N HIS A 169 5.69 -3.08 18.43
CA HIS A 169 6.93 -2.86 19.19
C HIS A 169 7.35 -1.40 19.21
N TYR A 170 7.23 -0.64 18.12
CA TYR A 170 7.73 0.74 18.08
C TYR A 170 6.64 1.77 18.41
N VAL A 171 5.47 1.68 17.77
CA VAL A 171 4.39 2.66 17.93
C VAL A 171 3.69 2.50 19.29
N GLU A 172 3.23 1.29 19.60
CA GLU A 172 2.43 1.06 20.81
C GLU A 172 3.27 1.14 22.08
N LYS A 173 4.42 0.45 22.11
CA LYS A 173 5.27 0.35 23.30
C LYS A 173 6.11 1.59 23.58
N TYR A 174 6.67 2.23 22.54
CA TYR A 174 7.61 3.35 22.71
C TYR A 174 7.10 4.67 22.16
N ASN A 175 5.88 4.74 21.62
CA ASN A 175 5.32 5.95 21.03
C ASN A 175 6.20 6.56 19.94
N VAL A 176 6.85 5.68 19.16
CA VAL A 176 7.59 6.08 17.95
C VAL A 176 6.57 6.51 16.91
N ARG A 177 6.57 7.80 16.58
CA ARG A 177 5.71 8.34 15.54
C ARG A 177 6.27 8.00 14.14
N PRO A 178 5.48 7.50 13.17
CA PRO A 178 5.94 7.20 11.81
C PRO A 178 6.42 8.43 11.04
N SER A 179 6.90 8.24 9.81
CA SER A 179 7.08 9.38 8.90
C SER A 179 5.76 9.95 8.51
N ARG A 180 5.77 11.24 8.21
CA ARG A 180 4.61 11.93 7.70
C ARG A 180 4.07 11.26 6.44
N SER A 181 4.93 10.85 5.52
CA SER A 181 4.54 10.12 4.32
C SER A 181 3.89 8.76 4.62
N PHE A 182 4.33 8.07 5.68
CA PHE A 182 3.70 6.81 6.09
C PHE A 182 2.36 7.04 6.81
N GLU A 183 2.26 8.09 7.64
CA GLU A 183 0.98 8.52 8.22
C GLU A 183 -0.04 8.84 7.11
N GLU A 184 0.35 9.65 6.12
CA GLU A 184 -0.48 10.02 4.97
C GLU A 184 -0.87 8.79 4.13
N PHE A 185 0.02 7.81 3.98
CA PHE A 185 -0.29 6.53 3.34
C PHE A 185 -1.36 5.76 4.11
N VAL A 186 -1.18 5.54 5.42
CA VAL A 186 -2.17 4.82 6.23
C VAL A 186 -3.50 5.56 6.24
N GLU A 187 -3.49 6.88 6.37
CA GLU A 187 -4.68 7.72 6.33
C GLU A 187 -5.44 7.59 5.01
N SER A 188 -4.75 7.60 3.88
CA SER A 188 -5.37 7.52 2.54
C SER A 188 -5.66 6.09 2.05
N PHE A 189 -5.13 5.06 2.72
CA PHE A 189 -5.31 3.67 2.30
C PHE A 189 -6.80 3.25 2.34
N ASP A 190 -7.30 2.68 1.25
CA ASP A 190 -8.69 2.19 1.15
C ASP A 190 -8.83 0.82 1.85
N LEU A 191 -8.96 0.86 3.17
CA LEU A 191 -9.11 -0.33 4.01
C LEU A 191 -10.41 -1.09 3.68
N ASP A 192 -11.49 -0.38 3.39
CA ASP A 192 -12.78 -1.01 3.09
C ASP A 192 -12.72 -1.81 1.79
N ALA A 193 -12.09 -1.28 0.74
CA ALA A 193 -11.85 -2.02 -0.49
C ALA A 193 -10.94 -3.23 -0.26
N PHE A 194 -9.92 -3.09 0.59
CA PHE A 194 -9.02 -4.20 0.93
C PHE A 194 -9.78 -5.35 1.64
N ILE A 195 -10.57 -5.02 2.66
CA ILE A 195 -11.40 -5.99 3.39
C ILE A 195 -12.43 -6.63 2.45
N LYS A 196 -13.13 -5.85 1.62
CA LYS A 196 -14.08 -6.40 0.64
C LYS A 196 -13.41 -7.38 -0.33
N LYS A 197 -12.19 -7.08 -0.79
CA LYS A 197 -11.43 -7.99 -1.66
C LYS A 197 -11.06 -9.28 -0.92
N PHE A 198 -10.66 -9.18 0.35
CA PHE A 198 -10.39 -10.33 1.20
C PHE A 198 -11.64 -11.21 1.40
N ASP A 199 -12.76 -10.62 1.81
CA ASP A 199 -14.03 -11.32 2.03
C ASP A 199 -14.51 -12.02 0.76
N TRP A 200 -14.39 -11.34 -0.39
CA TRP A 200 -14.70 -11.93 -1.69
C TRP A 200 -13.88 -13.21 -1.94
N LEU A 201 -12.56 -13.18 -1.73
CA LEU A 201 -11.72 -14.37 -1.87
C LEU A 201 -12.07 -15.48 -0.88
N GLN A 202 -12.34 -15.13 0.38
CA GLN A 202 -12.67 -16.10 1.42
C GLN A 202 -13.94 -16.89 1.08
N ASN A 203 -14.94 -16.22 0.53
CA ASN A 203 -16.18 -16.83 0.08
C ASN A 203 -15.96 -17.77 -1.11
N HIS A 204 -15.06 -17.41 -2.04
CA HIS A 204 -14.72 -18.25 -3.20
C HIS A 204 -13.92 -19.50 -2.80
N LYS A 205 -13.06 -19.41 -1.77
CA LYS A 205 -12.35 -20.57 -1.21
C LYS A 205 -13.29 -21.59 -0.55
N SER A 206 -14.32 -21.10 0.15
CA SER A 206 -15.19 -21.95 0.98
C SER A 206 -16.25 -22.74 0.18
N SER A 207 -16.57 -22.27 -1.03
CA SER A 207 -17.67 -22.80 -1.85
C SER A 207 -17.42 -24.20 -2.49
N GLN A 208 -16.34 -24.91 -2.13
CA GLN A 208 -16.02 -26.24 -2.65
C GLN A 208 -15.63 -27.29 -1.59
N SER A 209 -15.70 -27.00 -0.30
CA SER A 209 -15.47 -28.02 0.75
C SER A 209 -16.69 -28.93 1.02
N THR A 210 -17.70 -28.89 0.13
CA THR A 210 -19.00 -29.57 0.28
C THR A 210 -19.29 -30.58 -0.85
N VAL A 211 -18.26 -31.23 -1.40
CA VAL A 211 -18.41 -32.38 -2.31
C VAL A 211 -17.76 -33.62 -1.73
#